data_AF-A0AAN0INK4-F1
#
_entry.id   AF-A0AAN0INK4-F1
#
_cell.length_a   1.000
_cell.length_b   1.000
_cell.length_c   1.000
_cell.angle_alpha   90.00
_cell.angle_beta   90.00
_cell.angle_gamma   90.00
#
_symmetry.space_group_name_H-M   'P 1'
#
loop_
_entity.id
_entity.type
_entity.pdbx_description
1 polymer ?
#
loop_
_entity_poly.entity_id
_entity_poly.type
_entity_poly.pdbx_seq_one_letter_code
_entity_poly.pdbx_strand_id
1 'polypeptide(L)'
;MADIFVDRLEEFRRKNKEIEEDEKEYEEDVVLLEASELNRKVDEIELMLNEVRDLQGKIVTNLSSQNGDLKERHAKLLAEIKKLSQTVQKGLKRFQDDIKRDELGPERNSADLRIKKSHCSALSRKLKNIMSTYAQLEEQHKEKCKDLIKRQMRIVDSKADVSDEKIEEMLESNEVSVFTQDVLIQTSQKKQVLDEVEARRTEIRELEQNLKELYEMFYDIMLLIDSQGDLVDNIEYNVEKAGAYVESGAKAVVGAARMKKKNTRLRWIICCVVTTIIIVLVIAVAIIAVVAVYLLRGNNTDITVQNPVNRELSELSQSYI
;
A
#
# COMPACT_ATOMS: atom_id res chain seq x y z
N MET A 1 33.19 -6.07 -6.01
CA MET A 1 32.27 -5.08 -5.37
C MET A 1 31.15 -5.78 -4.58
N ALA A 2 30.69 -6.96 -5.00
CA ALA A 2 29.79 -7.82 -4.22
C ALA A 2 30.42 -8.32 -2.89
N ASP A 3 31.71 -8.66 -2.89
CA ASP A 3 32.38 -9.25 -1.70
C ASP A 3 32.47 -8.30 -0.49
N ILE A 4 32.51 -6.97 -0.72
CA ILE A 4 32.54 -5.96 0.35
C ILE A 4 31.18 -5.80 1.04
N PHE A 5 30.09 -6.14 0.34
CA PHE A 5 28.73 -6.10 0.89
C PHE A 5 28.41 -7.33 1.73
N VAL A 6 28.89 -8.51 1.31
CA VAL A 6 28.74 -9.77 2.05
C VAL A 6 29.43 -9.68 3.42
N ASP A 7 30.65 -9.13 3.46
CA ASP A 7 31.48 -9.03 4.67
C ASP A 7 30.85 -8.14 5.76
N ARG A 8 30.23 -7.01 5.37
CA ARG A 8 29.50 -6.15 6.31
C ARG A 8 28.19 -6.74 6.83
N LEU A 9 27.53 -7.57 6.02
CA LEU A 9 26.28 -8.23 6.39
C LEU A 9 26.53 -9.31 7.46
N GLU A 10 27.62 -10.07 7.30
CA GLU A 10 28.07 -11.04 8.30
C GLU A 10 28.53 -10.37 9.59
N GLU A 11 29.25 -9.24 9.50
CA GLU A 11 29.66 -8.46 10.68
C GLU A 11 28.45 -7.96 11.49
N PHE A 12 27.40 -7.50 10.80
CA PHE A 12 26.13 -7.09 11.41
C PHE A 12 25.38 -8.27 12.04
N ARG A 13 25.27 -9.40 11.34
CA ARG A 13 24.60 -10.62 11.84
C ARG A 13 25.31 -11.19 13.07
N ARG A 14 26.65 -11.10 13.12
CA ARG A 14 27.45 -11.56 14.26
C ARG A 14 27.29 -10.65 15.49
N LYS A 15 27.08 -9.35 15.30
CA LYS A 15 26.82 -8.37 16.37
C LYS A 15 25.38 -8.43 16.91
N ASN A 16 24.41 -8.86 16.11
CA ASN A 16 22.98 -8.88 16.45
C ASN A 16 22.44 -10.25 16.92
N LYS A 17 23.32 -11.22 17.23
CA LYS A 17 22.96 -12.61 17.60
C LYS A 17 22.17 -12.77 18.92
N GLU A 18 21.80 -11.67 19.59
CA GLU A 18 20.98 -11.65 20.82
C GLU A 18 19.57 -11.06 20.60
N ILE A 19 19.21 -10.70 19.38
CA ILE A 19 17.84 -10.28 19.07
C ILE A 19 17.09 -11.57 18.73
N GLU A 20 16.24 -12.03 19.65
CA GLU A 20 15.21 -13.01 19.33
C GLU A 20 14.49 -12.51 18.06
N GLU A 21 14.60 -13.28 16.99
CA GLU A 21 13.79 -13.08 15.79
C GLU A 21 12.36 -13.39 16.22
N ASP A 22 11.63 -12.35 16.64
CA ASP A 22 10.17 -12.39 16.56
C ASP A 22 9.87 -12.62 15.09
N GLU A 23 9.69 -13.88 14.70
CA GLU A 23 8.97 -14.29 13.49
C GLU A 23 7.55 -13.71 13.62
N LYS A 24 7.43 -12.42 13.34
CA LYS A 24 6.16 -11.85 12.94
C LYS A 24 5.88 -12.52 11.62
N GLU A 25 5.01 -13.52 11.67
CA GLU A 25 4.26 -14.03 10.54
C GLU A 25 3.94 -12.83 9.65
N TYR A 26 4.56 -12.79 8.46
CA TYR A 26 4.25 -11.80 7.45
C TYR A 26 2.82 -12.09 7.03
N GLU A 27 1.85 -11.54 7.76
CA GLU A 27 0.47 -11.50 7.33
C GLU A 27 0.50 -10.69 6.03
N GLU A 28 0.46 -11.40 4.91
CA GLU A 28 0.46 -10.82 3.57
C GLU A 28 -0.65 -9.77 3.56
N ASP A 29 -0.23 -8.51 3.52
CA ASP A 29 -1.08 -7.36 3.84
C ASP A 29 -2.32 -7.45 2.93
N VAL A 30 -3.48 -7.77 3.50
CA VAL A 30 -4.73 -8.07 2.76
C VAL A 30 -5.04 -6.96 1.74
N VAL A 31 -4.62 -5.75 2.08
CA VAL A 31 -4.66 -4.52 1.30
C VAL A 31 -3.84 -4.62 0.01
N LEU A 32 -2.60 -5.13 0.08
CA LEU A 32 -1.74 -5.32 -1.09
C LEU A 32 -2.29 -6.40 -2.01
N LEU A 33 -2.89 -7.45 -1.45
CA LEU A 33 -3.54 -8.51 -2.23
C LEU A 33 -4.72 -7.94 -3.02
N GLU A 34 -5.63 -7.21 -2.37
CA GLU A 34 -6.79 -6.61 -3.04
C GLU A 34 -6.35 -5.58 -4.11
N ALA A 35 -5.36 -4.73 -3.81
CA ALA A 35 -4.82 -3.77 -4.77
C ALA A 35 -4.18 -4.45 -5.98
N SER A 36 -3.48 -5.57 -5.76
CA SER A 36 -2.88 -6.39 -6.82
C SER A 36 -3.96 -7.03 -7.71
N GLU A 37 -5.01 -7.58 -7.11
CA GLU A 37 -6.13 -8.16 -7.86
C GLU A 37 -6.85 -7.13 -8.74
N LEU A 38 -7.06 -5.92 -8.21
CA LEU A 38 -7.66 -4.84 -8.98
C LEU A 38 -6.75 -4.40 -10.13
N ASN A 39 -5.43 -4.28 -9.89
CA ASN A 39 -4.48 -3.98 -10.96
C ASN A 39 -4.51 -5.02 -12.07
N ARG A 40 -4.57 -6.32 -11.72
CA ARG A 40 -4.66 -7.40 -12.70
C ARG A 40 -5.91 -7.30 -13.56
N LYS A 41 -7.07 -6.96 -12.96
CA LYS A 41 -8.32 -6.74 -13.71
C LYS A 41 -8.21 -5.54 -14.64
N VAL A 42 -7.48 -4.50 -14.24
CA VAL A 42 -7.22 -3.33 -15.07
C VAL A 42 -6.30 -3.68 -16.26
N ASP A 43 -5.27 -4.50 -16.05
CA ASP A 43 -4.44 -5.04 -17.14
C ASP A 43 -5.24 -5.90 -18.12
N GLU A 44 -6.17 -6.71 -17.60
CA GLU A 44 -7.07 -7.53 -18.42
C GLU A 44 -7.96 -6.67 -19.32
N ILE A 45 -8.53 -5.57 -18.80
CA ILE A 45 -9.29 -4.61 -19.61
C ILE A 45 -8.41 -4.04 -20.73
N GLU A 46 -7.16 -3.68 -20.46
CA GLU A 46 -6.25 -3.12 -21.46
C GLU A 46 -5.96 -4.13 -22.60
N LEU A 47 -5.77 -5.41 -22.27
CA LEU A 47 -5.62 -6.47 -23.27
C LEU A 47 -6.88 -6.62 -24.13
N MET A 48 -8.05 -6.62 -23.51
CA MET A 48 -9.32 -6.71 -24.23
C MET A 48 -9.57 -5.50 -25.13
N LEU A 49 -9.18 -4.30 -24.73
CA LEU A 49 -9.27 -3.09 -25.56
C LEU A 49 -8.40 -3.20 -26.82
N ASN A 50 -7.21 -3.76 -26.70
CA ASN A 50 -6.36 -4.03 -27.86
C ASN A 50 -7.03 -5.00 -28.83
N GLU A 51 -7.72 -6.01 -28.32
CA GLU A 51 -8.49 -6.95 -29.15
C GLU A 51 -9.71 -6.29 -29.80
N VAL A 52 -10.44 -5.44 -29.08
CA VAL A 52 -11.56 -4.64 -29.61
C VAL A 52 -11.08 -3.79 -30.79
N ARG A 53 -9.93 -3.11 -30.66
CA ARG A 53 -9.32 -2.33 -31.75
C ARG A 53 -9.06 -3.17 -32.99
N ASP A 54 -8.52 -4.38 -32.81
CA ASP A 54 -8.21 -5.28 -33.92
C ASP A 54 -9.48 -5.80 -34.60
N LEU A 55 -10.54 -6.08 -33.82
CA LEU A 55 -11.86 -6.46 -34.34
C LEU A 55 -12.51 -5.32 -35.10
N GLN A 56 -12.51 -4.10 -34.56
CA GLN A 56 -13.01 -2.91 -35.23
C GLN A 56 -12.31 -2.68 -36.57
N GLY A 57 -10.98 -2.85 -36.62
CA GLY A 57 -10.22 -2.82 -37.86
C GLY A 57 -10.74 -3.82 -38.90
N LYS A 58 -11.02 -5.06 -38.50
CA LYS A 58 -11.55 -6.11 -39.38
C LYS A 58 -13.00 -5.84 -39.81
N ILE A 59 -13.84 -5.35 -38.91
CA ILE A 59 -15.25 -5.02 -39.17
C ILE A 59 -15.37 -3.91 -40.23
N VAL A 60 -14.49 -2.92 -40.18
CA VAL A 60 -14.43 -1.83 -41.18
C VAL A 60 -13.93 -2.34 -42.54
N THR A 61 -13.00 -3.30 -42.58
CA THR A 61 -12.46 -3.81 -43.86
C THR A 61 -13.37 -4.82 -44.58
N ASN A 62 -14.13 -5.59 -43.82
CA ASN A 62 -15.00 -6.64 -44.35
C ASN A 62 -16.39 -6.09 -44.73
N LEU A 63 -17.08 -6.77 -45.66
CA LEU A 63 -18.49 -6.49 -45.92
C LEU A 63 -19.33 -6.76 -44.68
N SER A 64 -20.38 -5.97 -44.44
CA SER A 64 -21.24 -6.10 -43.26
C SER A 64 -21.86 -7.49 -43.13
N SER A 65 -22.14 -8.18 -44.23
CA SER A 65 -22.67 -9.56 -44.25
C SER A 65 -21.71 -10.63 -43.73
N GLN A 66 -20.40 -10.35 -43.70
CA GLN A 66 -19.36 -11.27 -43.20
C GLN A 66 -18.95 -10.97 -41.75
N ASN A 67 -19.53 -9.94 -41.15
CA ASN A 67 -19.12 -9.44 -39.83
C ASN A 67 -19.90 -10.06 -38.66
N GLY A 68 -20.82 -11.01 -38.89
CA GLY A 68 -21.65 -11.59 -37.84
C GLY A 68 -20.84 -12.08 -36.63
N ASP A 69 -19.89 -12.99 -36.86
CA ASP A 69 -19.05 -13.56 -35.80
C ASP A 69 -18.14 -12.49 -35.15
N LEU A 70 -17.64 -11.54 -35.94
CA LEU A 70 -16.78 -10.46 -35.46
C LEU A 70 -17.55 -9.50 -34.55
N LYS A 71 -18.78 -9.13 -34.93
CA LYS A 71 -19.68 -8.30 -34.14
C LYS A 71 -20.12 -8.98 -32.86
N GLU A 72 -20.41 -10.29 -32.91
CA GLU A 72 -20.72 -11.06 -31.71
C GLU A 72 -19.53 -11.09 -30.73
N ARG A 73 -18.31 -11.32 -31.23
CA ARG A 73 -17.11 -11.28 -30.40
C ARG A 73 -16.84 -9.89 -29.84
N HIS A 74 -17.03 -8.84 -30.64
CA HIS A 74 -16.91 -7.45 -30.21
C HIS A 74 -17.88 -7.13 -29.07
N ALA A 75 -19.17 -7.49 -29.23
CA ALA A 75 -20.19 -7.28 -28.20
C ALA A 75 -19.87 -8.03 -26.90
N LYS A 76 -19.35 -9.27 -26.99
CA LYS A 76 -18.91 -10.06 -25.83
C LYS A 76 -17.76 -9.38 -25.07
N LEU A 77 -16.74 -8.89 -25.79
CA LEU A 77 -15.61 -8.17 -25.17
C LEU A 77 -16.09 -6.89 -24.48
N LEU A 78 -16.96 -6.10 -25.12
CA LEU A 78 -17.50 -4.89 -24.50
C LEU A 78 -18.29 -5.19 -23.23
N ALA A 79 -19.11 -6.26 -23.23
CA ALA A 79 -19.85 -6.68 -22.04
C ALA A 79 -18.92 -7.10 -20.89
N GLU A 80 -17.82 -7.78 -21.19
CA GLU A 80 -16.84 -8.21 -20.20
C GLU A 80 -15.96 -7.05 -19.70
N ILE A 81 -15.53 -6.13 -20.58
CA ILE A 81 -14.88 -4.87 -20.22
C ILE A 81 -15.77 -4.07 -19.27
N LYS A 82 -17.07 -3.98 -19.57
CA LYS A 82 -18.06 -3.31 -18.72
C LYS A 82 -18.12 -3.96 -17.33
N LYS A 83 -18.19 -5.29 -17.27
CA LYS A 83 -18.25 -6.05 -16.01
C LYS A 83 -16.98 -5.89 -15.16
N LEU A 84 -15.79 -6.00 -15.78
CA LEU A 84 -14.51 -5.80 -15.10
C LEU A 84 -14.39 -4.36 -14.61
N SER A 85 -14.76 -3.38 -15.44
CA SER A 85 -14.78 -1.95 -15.11
C SER A 85 -15.64 -1.67 -13.86
N GLN A 86 -16.85 -2.23 -13.80
CA GLN A 86 -17.73 -2.11 -12.61
C GLN A 86 -17.11 -2.75 -11.36
N THR A 87 -16.39 -3.86 -11.53
CA THR A 87 -15.72 -4.56 -10.42
C THR A 87 -14.57 -3.71 -9.88
N VAL A 88 -13.75 -3.15 -10.77
CA VAL A 88 -12.66 -2.24 -10.41
C VAL A 88 -13.21 -0.99 -9.73
N GLN A 89 -14.28 -0.39 -10.28
CA GLN A 89 -14.92 0.77 -9.67
C GLN A 89 -15.40 0.50 -8.24
N LYS A 90 -16.08 -0.63 -8.01
CA LYS A 90 -16.58 -1.00 -6.68
C LYS A 90 -15.42 -1.22 -5.71
N GLY A 91 -14.36 -1.90 -6.14
CA GLY A 91 -13.14 -2.08 -5.33
C GLY A 91 -12.48 -0.75 -4.99
N LEU A 92 -12.34 0.13 -5.97
CA LEU A 92 -11.73 1.46 -5.77
C LEU A 92 -12.54 2.32 -4.79
N LYS A 93 -13.88 2.29 -4.87
CA LYS A 93 -14.75 2.97 -3.89
C LYS A 93 -14.56 2.42 -2.48
N ARG A 94 -14.49 1.09 -2.31
CA ARG A 94 -14.22 0.45 -1.01
C ARG A 94 -12.87 0.87 -0.44
N PHE A 95 -11.81 0.80 -1.26
CA PHE A 95 -10.48 1.29 -0.89
C PHE A 95 -10.51 2.73 -0.39
N GLN A 96 -11.28 3.58 -1.06
CA GLN A 96 -11.41 4.98 -0.66
C GLN A 96 -12.14 5.14 0.68
N ASP A 97 -13.23 4.41 0.90
CA ASP A 97 -13.98 4.46 2.15
C ASP A 97 -13.13 3.96 3.32
N ASP A 98 -12.30 2.93 3.08
CA ASP A 98 -11.31 2.45 4.05
C ASP A 98 -10.24 3.50 4.34
N ILE A 99 -9.70 4.18 3.32
CA ILE A 99 -8.75 5.30 3.50
C ILE A 99 -9.38 6.41 4.35
N LYS A 100 -10.62 6.83 4.06
CA LYS A 100 -11.32 7.89 4.82
C LYS A 100 -11.53 7.48 6.28
N ARG A 101 -11.88 6.22 6.53
CA ARG A 101 -12.03 5.68 7.89
C ARG A 101 -10.69 5.72 8.63
N ASP A 102 -9.63 5.27 7.98
CA ASP A 102 -8.29 5.19 8.57
C ASP A 102 -7.69 6.59 8.82
N GLU A 103 -8.03 7.60 8.00
CA GLU A 103 -7.68 9.02 8.21
C GLU A 103 -8.32 9.64 9.46
N LEU A 104 -9.54 9.22 9.80
CA LEU A 104 -10.27 9.67 11.00
C LEU A 104 -9.88 8.85 12.25
N GLY A 105 -9.18 7.73 12.06
CA GLY A 105 -8.76 6.82 13.11
C GLY A 105 -7.47 7.25 13.84
N PRO A 106 -7.10 6.50 14.89
CA PRO A 106 -5.84 6.70 15.61
C PRO A 106 -4.60 6.44 14.73
N GLU A 107 -4.76 5.63 13.67
CA GLU A 107 -3.75 5.19 12.70
C GLU A 107 -3.57 6.16 11.52
N ARG A 108 -4.07 7.40 11.58
CA ARG A 108 -4.09 8.41 10.49
C ARG A 108 -2.77 8.77 9.80
N ASN A 109 -1.69 8.16 10.27
CA ASN A 109 -0.31 8.47 9.99
C ASN A 109 0.53 7.20 9.76
N SER A 110 -0.12 6.03 9.70
CA SER A 110 0.51 4.73 9.52
C SER A 110 1.13 4.57 8.14
N ALA A 111 2.09 3.64 8.03
CA ALA A 111 2.68 3.28 6.74
C ALA A 111 1.64 2.61 5.83
N ASP A 112 0.77 1.77 6.40
CA ASP A 112 -0.34 1.13 5.71
C ASP A 112 -1.28 2.15 5.04
N LEU A 113 -1.69 3.20 5.75
CA LEU A 113 -2.54 4.26 5.17
C LEU A 113 -1.88 4.96 3.98
N ARG A 114 -0.55 5.18 4.02
CA ARG A 114 0.19 5.77 2.89
C ARG A 114 0.22 4.81 1.70
N ILE A 115 0.46 3.52 1.96
CA ILE A 115 0.46 2.46 0.94
C ILE A 115 -0.92 2.39 0.27
N LYS A 116 -2.00 2.31 1.04
CA LYS A 116 -3.40 2.36 0.57
C LYS A 116 -3.66 3.55 -0.36
N LYS A 117 -3.31 4.76 0.09
CA LYS A 117 -3.47 5.99 -0.70
C LYS A 117 -2.70 5.95 -2.02
N SER A 118 -1.45 5.50 -1.98
CA SER A 118 -0.61 5.35 -3.17
C SER A 118 -1.23 4.39 -4.18
N HIS A 119 -1.65 3.19 -3.74
CA HIS A 119 -2.29 2.20 -4.61
C HIS A 119 -3.63 2.69 -5.18
N CYS A 120 -4.47 3.30 -4.34
CA CYS A 120 -5.76 3.86 -4.77
C CYS A 120 -5.57 4.93 -5.86
N SER A 121 -4.62 5.85 -5.67
CA SER A 121 -4.33 6.89 -6.67
C SER A 121 -3.78 6.30 -7.98
N ALA A 122 -2.82 5.38 -7.89
CA ALA A 122 -2.23 4.73 -9.07
C ALA A 122 -3.29 3.97 -9.88
N LEU A 123 -4.13 3.19 -9.21
CA LEU A 123 -5.22 2.43 -9.84
C LEU A 123 -6.26 3.37 -10.46
N SER A 124 -6.63 4.45 -9.78
CA SER A 124 -7.55 5.46 -10.30
C SER A 124 -7.03 6.08 -11.60
N ARG A 125 -5.75 6.47 -11.65
CA ARG A 125 -5.12 7.04 -12.85
C ARG A 125 -5.06 6.04 -13.99
N LYS A 126 -4.67 4.80 -13.71
CA LYS A 126 -4.60 3.73 -14.73
C LYS A 126 -5.98 3.50 -15.36
N LEU A 127 -7.02 3.46 -14.54
CA LEU A 127 -8.40 3.32 -14.97
C LEU A 127 -8.89 4.51 -15.81
N LYS A 128 -8.53 5.74 -15.42
CA LYS A 128 -8.79 6.95 -16.23
C LYS A 128 -8.09 6.89 -17.59
N ASN A 129 -6.84 6.42 -17.64
CA ASN A 129 -6.10 6.28 -18.89
C ASN A 129 -6.78 5.27 -19.81
N ILE A 130 -7.18 4.12 -19.29
CA ILE A 130 -7.95 3.11 -20.04
C ILE A 130 -9.25 3.67 -20.59
N MET A 131 -10.00 4.42 -19.78
CA MET A 131 -11.22 5.09 -20.23
C MET A 131 -10.95 6.07 -21.38
N SER A 132 -9.89 6.88 -21.26
CA SER A 132 -9.48 7.79 -22.33
C SER A 132 -9.08 7.03 -23.60
N THR A 133 -8.36 5.93 -23.48
CA THR A 133 -7.97 5.08 -24.61
C THR A 133 -9.19 4.46 -25.28
N TYR A 134 -10.16 3.97 -24.51
CA TYR A 134 -11.42 3.47 -25.06
C TYR A 134 -12.20 4.56 -25.80
N ALA A 135 -12.37 5.74 -25.20
CA ALA A 135 -13.07 6.85 -25.83
C ALA A 135 -12.40 7.28 -27.15
N GLN A 136 -11.08 7.32 -27.19
CA GLN A 136 -10.32 7.58 -28.42
C GLN A 136 -10.48 6.47 -29.46
N LEU A 137 -10.53 5.20 -29.02
CA LEU A 137 -10.72 4.07 -29.91
C LEU A 137 -12.10 4.11 -30.57
N GLU A 138 -13.15 4.37 -29.78
CA GLU A 138 -14.51 4.51 -30.30
C GLU A 138 -14.64 5.72 -31.24
N GLU A 139 -14.05 6.87 -30.91
CA GLU A 139 -14.06 8.03 -31.80
C GLU A 139 -13.39 7.71 -33.16
N GLN A 140 -12.25 7.02 -33.13
CA GLN A 140 -11.57 6.58 -34.36
C GLN A 140 -12.42 5.58 -35.17
N HIS A 141 -13.18 4.71 -34.50
CA HIS A 141 -14.08 3.79 -35.18
C HIS A 141 -15.29 4.51 -35.78
N LYS A 142 -15.88 5.47 -35.06
CA LYS A 142 -16.96 6.35 -35.57
C LYS A 142 -16.52 7.08 -36.84
N GLU A 143 -15.35 7.69 -36.84
CA GLU A 143 -14.81 8.41 -38.00
C GLU A 143 -14.57 7.49 -39.20
N LYS A 144 -14.03 6.27 -38.98
CA LYS A 144 -13.90 5.27 -40.07
C LYS A 144 -15.25 4.86 -40.65
N CYS A 145 -16.27 4.67 -39.82
CA CYS A 145 -17.61 4.35 -40.28
C CYS A 145 -18.22 5.51 -41.10
N LYS A 146 -18.03 6.76 -40.68
CA LYS A 146 -18.43 7.94 -41.46
C LYS A 146 -17.75 8.00 -42.83
N ASP A 147 -16.45 7.76 -42.89
CA ASP A 147 -15.71 7.74 -44.16
C ASP A 147 -16.20 6.65 -45.11
N LEU A 148 -16.56 5.48 -44.58
CA LEU A 148 -17.18 4.42 -45.37
C LEU A 148 -18.55 4.84 -45.90
N ILE A 149 -19.39 5.47 -45.07
CA ILE A 149 -20.70 6.00 -45.49
C ILE A 149 -20.52 7.05 -46.60
N LYS A 150 -19.60 8.01 -46.44
CA LYS A 150 -19.26 9.02 -47.48
C LYS A 150 -18.91 8.35 -48.81
N ARG A 151 -18.04 7.34 -48.76
CA ARG A 151 -17.58 6.62 -49.95
C ARG A 151 -18.72 5.83 -50.61
N GLN A 152 -19.54 5.15 -49.82
CA GLN A 152 -20.68 4.36 -50.29
C GLN A 152 -21.76 5.24 -50.92
N MET A 153 -22.06 6.38 -50.30
CA MET A 153 -23.02 7.34 -50.84
C MET A 153 -22.60 7.90 -52.20
N ARG A 154 -21.31 8.23 -52.36
CA ARG A 154 -20.77 8.69 -53.65
C ARG A 154 -20.88 7.65 -54.78
N ILE A 155 -20.98 6.35 -54.45
CA ILE A 155 -21.19 5.28 -55.43
C ILE A 155 -22.66 5.26 -55.90
N VAL A 156 -23.61 5.51 -54.99
CA VAL A 156 -25.05 5.49 -55.29
C VAL A 156 -25.49 6.73 -56.05
N ASP A 157 -24.99 7.89 -55.61
CA ASP A 157 -25.21 9.18 -56.24
C ASP A 157 -23.93 10.02 -56.24
N SER A 158 -23.38 10.22 -57.43
CA SER A 158 -22.18 11.05 -57.63
C SER A 158 -22.39 12.54 -57.34
N LYS A 159 -23.64 13.02 -57.29
CA LYS A 159 -24.02 14.41 -57.00
C LYS A 159 -24.51 14.60 -55.57
N ALA A 160 -24.55 13.52 -54.78
CA ALA A 160 -24.85 13.55 -53.37
C ALA A 160 -23.99 14.56 -52.64
N ASP A 161 -24.62 15.44 -51.87
CA ASP A 161 -23.91 16.24 -50.88
C ASP A 161 -23.51 15.33 -49.72
N VAL A 162 -22.24 14.90 -49.73
CA VAL A 162 -21.62 14.05 -48.71
C VAL A 162 -20.75 14.86 -47.74
N SER A 163 -21.10 16.12 -47.52
CA SER A 163 -20.51 16.96 -46.47
C SER A 163 -20.69 16.32 -45.09
N ASP A 164 -19.75 16.62 -44.20
CA ASP A 164 -19.72 16.07 -42.85
C ASP A 164 -20.95 16.49 -42.06
N GLU A 165 -21.41 17.72 -42.25
CA GLU A 165 -22.64 18.25 -41.66
C GLU A 165 -23.88 17.47 -42.11
N LYS A 166 -23.95 17.12 -43.40
CA LYS A 166 -25.09 16.37 -43.92
C LYS A 166 -25.12 14.94 -43.40
N ILE A 167 -23.95 14.32 -43.23
CA ILE A 167 -23.84 12.97 -42.68
C ILE A 167 -24.16 12.95 -41.20
N GLU A 168 -23.74 13.95 -40.42
CA GLU A 168 -24.13 14.04 -39.02
C GLU A 168 -25.66 14.22 -38.90
N GLU A 169 -26.28 15.07 -39.73
CA GLU A 169 -27.75 15.20 -39.80
C GLU A 169 -28.42 13.85 -40.12
N MET A 170 -27.82 13.01 -40.97
CA MET A 170 -28.33 11.66 -41.26
C MET A 170 -28.16 10.67 -40.10
N LEU A 171 -27.11 10.81 -39.29
CA LEU A 171 -26.88 9.97 -38.12
C LEU A 171 -27.87 10.35 -37.00
N GLU A 172 -28.12 11.65 -36.84
CA GLU A 172 -29.06 12.22 -35.87
C GLU A 172 -30.52 11.98 -36.26
N SER A 173 -30.88 12.20 -37.53
CA SER A 173 -32.23 11.96 -38.02
C SER A 173 -32.58 10.47 -37.91
N ASN A 174 -33.82 10.14 -37.58
CA ASN A 174 -34.24 8.75 -37.46
C ASN A 174 -34.59 8.10 -38.81
N GLU A 175 -34.57 8.87 -39.89
CA GLU A 175 -34.90 8.40 -41.23
C GLU A 175 -33.64 8.21 -42.09
N VAL A 176 -33.53 7.06 -42.75
CA VAL A 176 -32.54 6.83 -43.84
C VAL A 176 -33.05 7.44 -45.17
N SER A 177 -34.30 7.93 -45.16
CA SER A 177 -35.03 8.46 -46.31
C SER A 177 -34.34 9.65 -46.99
N VAL A 178 -33.55 10.41 -46.22
CA VAL A 178 -32.87 11.65 -46.62
C VAL A 178 -32.05 11.50 -47.90
N PHE A 179 -31.56 10.29 -48.21
CA PHE A 179 -30.84 9.99 -49.46
C PHE A 179 -31.57 9.05 -50.42
N THR A 180 -32.55 8.27 -49.94
CA THR A 180 -33.28 7.34 -50.81
C THR A 180 -34.42 8.01 -51.56
N GLN A 181 -34.81 9.23 -51.19
CA GLN A 181 -35.96 9.93 -51.75
C GLN A 181 -35.79 10.28 -53.25
N ASP A 182 -34.55 10.50 -53.70
CA ASP A 182 -34.22 10.75 -55.12
C ASP A 182 -33.60 9.53 -55.84
N VAL A 183 -33.22 8.48 -55.09
CA VAL A 183 -32.65 7.27 -55.67
C VAL A 183 -33.76 6.29 -55.99
N LEU A 184 -34.31 6.37 -57.21
CA LEU A 184 -35.06 5.27 -57.82
C LEU A 184 -34.21 3.99 -57.73
N ILE A 185 -34.53 3.11 -56.76
CA ILE A 185 -33.82 1.85 -56.48
C ILE A 185 -34.09 0.87 -57.63
N GLN A 186 -33.42 1.07 -58.77
CA GLN A 186 -33.61 0.26 -59.97
C GLN A 186 -32.53 -0.81 -60.16
N THR A 187 -31.53 -0.88 -59.26
CA THR A 187 -30.39 -1.81 -59.41
C THR A 187 -30.05 -2.51 -58.09
N SER A 188 -29.81 -3.81 -58.15
CA SER A 188 -29.37 -4.64 -57.01
C SER A 188 -28.12 -4.09 -56.32
N GLN A 189 -27.21 -3.50 -57.10
CA GLN A 189 -26.00 -2.86 -56.59
C GLN A 189 -26.29 -1.65 -55.69
N LYS A 190 -27.26 -0.80 -56.04
CA LYS A 190 -27.63 0.36 -55.20
C LYS A 190 -28.25 -0.08 -53.89
N LYS A 191 -29.08 -1.12 -53.92
CA LYS A 191 -29.67 -1.71 -52.71
C LYS A 191 -28.58 -2.23 -51.75
N GLN A 192 -27.61 -2.99 -52.27
CA GLN A 192 -26.51 -3.49 -51.44
C GLN A 192 -25.70 -2.37 -50.77
N VAL A 193 -25.49 -1.25 -51.47
CA VAL A 193 -24.77 -0.10 -50.89
C VAL A 193 -25.59 0.61 -49.81
N LEU A 194 -26.91 0.71 -49.98
CA LEU A 194 -27.80 1.25 -48.95
C LEU A 194 -27.86 0.34 -47.71
N ASP A 195 -27.93 -0.98 -47.90
CA ASP A 195 -27.90 -1.95 -46.80
C ASP A 195 -26.59 -1.82 -45.99
N GLU A 196 -25.46 -1.58 -46.67
CA GLU A 196 -24.16 -1.36 -46.02
C GLU A 196 -24.12 -0.02 -45.25
N VAL A 197 -24.67 1.06 -45.81
CA VAL A 197 -24.79 2.35 -45.09
C VAL A 197 -25.62 2.18 -43.83
N GLU A 198 -26.78 1.52 -43.92
CA GLU A 198 -27.66 1.30 -42.77
C GLU A 198 -26.96 0.48 -41.68
N ALA A 199 -26.20 -0.54 -42.08
CA ALA A 199 -25.37 -1.32 -41.15
C ALA A 199 -24.33 -0.44 -40.43
N ARG A 200 -23.62 0.45 -41.14
CA ARG A 200 -22.64 1.35 -40.52
C ARG A 200 -23.27 2.40 -39.61
N ARG A 201 -24.44 2.92 -39.96
CA ARG A 201 -25.19 3.82 -39.09
C ARG A 201 -25.62 3.12 -37.81
N THR A 202 -26.05 1.87 -37.90
CA THR A 202 -26.40 1.07 -36.71
C THR A 202 -25.18 0.83 -35.82
N GLU A 203 -24.01 0.53 -36.42
CA GLU A 203 -22.74 0.41 -35.69
C GLU A 203 -22.37 1.71 -34.94
N ILE A 204 -22.52 2.88 -35.56
CA ILE A 204 -22.27 4.18 -34.90
C ILE A 204 -23.20 4.38 -33.70
N ARG A 205 -24.48 4.00 -33.81
CA ARG A 205 -25.42 4.11 -32.68
C ARG A 205 -25.08 3.19 -31.52
N GLU A 206 -24.72 1.95 -31.82
CA GLU A 206 -24.28 1.00 -30.78
C GLU A 206 -23.04 1.54 -30.06
N LEU A 207 -22.10 2.11 -30.82
CA LEU A 207 -20.90 2.76 -30.30
C LEU A 207 -21.24 3.93 -29.36
N GLU A 208 -22.14 4.82 -29.77
CA GLU A 208 -22.58 5.96 -28.94
C GLU A 208 -23.28 5.49 -27.66
N GLN A 209 -24.11 4.45 -27.74
CA GLN A 209 -24.74 3.85 -26.57
C GLN A 209 -23.69 3.25 -25.62
N ASN A 210 -22.76 2.45 -26.13
CA ASN A 210 -21.72 1.83 -25.32
C ASN A 210 -20.80 2.87 -24.67
N LEU A 211 -20.45 3.92 -25.40
CA LEU A 211 -19.65 5.04 -24.89
C LEU A 211 -20.39 5.79 -23.77
N LYS A 212 -21.68 6.06 -23.95
CA LYS A 212 -22.51 6.70 -22.92
C LYS A 212 -22.60 5.86 -21.64
N GLU A 213 -22.89 4.57 -21.77
CA GLU A 213 -22.96 3.65 -20.63
C GLU A 213 -21.62 3.56 -19.88
N LEU A 214 -20.51 3.60 -20.62
CA LEU A 214 -19.18 3.61 -20.03
C LEU A 214 -18.91 4.95 -19.30
N TYR A 215 -19.22 6.10 -19.92
CA TYR A 215 -19.09 7.40 -19.26
C TYR A 215 -19.89 7.49 -17.96
N GLU A 216 -21.14 7.02 -17.95
CA GLU A 216 -21.98 7.00 -16.75
C GLU A 216 -21.36 6.16 -15.63
N MET A 217 -20.77 5.01 -15.96
CA MET A 217 -20.06 4.18 -14.99
C MET A 217 -18.84 4.87 -14.41
N PHE A 218 -18.08 5.61 -15.22
CA PHE A 218 -16.80 6.20 -14.83
C PHE A 218 -16.88 7.62 -14.30
N TYR A 219 -18.05 8.27 -14.41
CA TYR A 219 -18.27 9.63 -13.92
C TYR A 219 -17.87 9.79 -12.45
N ASP A 220 -18.29 8.84 -11.61
CA ASP A 220 -17.91 8.84 -10.20
C ASP A 220 -16.39 8.77 -10.02
N ILE A 221 -15.69 7.93 -10.80
CA ILE A 221 -14.22 7.78 -10.70
C ILE A 221 -13.50 9.05 -11.13
N MET A 222 -14.01 9.76 -12.14
CA MET A 222 -13.43 11.07 -12.52
C MET A 222 -13.51 12.06 -11.35
N LEU A 223 -14.65 12.11 -10.66
CA LEU A 223 -14.80 12.91 -9.43
C LEU A 223 -13.87 12.42 -8.30
N LEU A 224 -13.66 11.10 -8.19
CA LEU A 224 -12.73 10.51 -7.20
C LEU A 224 -11.27 10.94 -7.44
N ILE A 225 -10.85 11.07 -8.69
CA ILE A 225 -9.48 11.51 -9.04
C ILE A 225 -9.32 13.00 -8.75
N ASP A 226 -10.32 13.80 -9.12
CA ASP A 226 -10.29 15.26 -8.94
C ASP A 226 -10.23 15.64 -7.45
N SER A 227 -10.95 14.91 -6.61
CA SER A 227 -10.96 15.12 -5.15
C SER A 227 -9.71 14.62 -4.41
N GLN A 228 -8.97 13.65 -4.96
CA GLN A 228 -7.74 13.14 -4.35
C GLN A 228 -6.52 14.08 -4.55
N GLY A 229 -6.61 15.03 -5.50
CA GLY A 229 -5.57 16.02 -5.78
C GLY A 229 -4.28 15.43 -6.36
N ASP A 230 -3.44 16.29 -6.94
CA ASP A 230 -2.13 15.92 -7.48
C ASP A 230 -1.10 15.51 -6.40
N LEU A 231 -1.45 15.60 -5.11
CA LEU A 231 -0.53 15.45 -3.98
C LEU A 231 -0.10 13.99 -3.68
N VAL A 232 -0.45 13.04 -4.54
CA VAL A 232 0.04 11.65 -4.44
C VAL A 232 1.36 11.46 -5.19
N ASP A 233 1.71 12.34 -6.14
CA ASP A 233 2.91 12.17 -6.98
C ASP A 233 4.21 12.69 -6.34
N ASN A 234 4.13 13.28 -5.15
CA ASN A 234 5.32 13.59 -4.38
C ASN A 234 5.78 12.33 -3.64
N ILE A 235 6.52 11.47 -4.35
CA ILE A 235 7.42 10.50 -3.72
C ILE A 235 8.21 11.21 -2.61
N GLU A 236 8.64 12.45 -2.86
CA GLU A 236 9.29 13.33 -1.88
C GLU A 236 8.45 13.58 -0.63
N TYR A 237 7.15 13.84 -0.74
CA TYR A 237 6.24 14.06 0.41
C TYR A 237 6.00 12.77 1.21
N ASN A 238 5.84 11.65 0.51
CA ASN A 238 5.67 10.34 1.14
C ASN A 238 6.96 9.86 1.82
N VAL A 239 8.13 10.14 1.22
CA VAL A 239 9.47 9.87 1.78
C VAL A 239 9.79 10.81 2.92
N GLU A 240 9.44 12.10 2.83
CA GLU A 240 9.61 13.09 3.91
C GLU A 240 8.82 12.67 5.16
N LYS A 241 7.55 12.28 4.98
CA LYS A 241 6.74 11.74 6.08
C LYS A 241 7.35 10.46 6.67
N ALA A 242 7.83 9.55 5.84
CA ALA A 242 8.51 8.34 6.32
C ALA A 242 9.81 8.68 7.10
N GLY A 243 10.57 9.67 6.64
CA GLY A 243 11.77 10.19 7.30
C GLY A 243 11.48 10.70 8.71
N ALA A 244 10.39 11.44 8.90
CA ALA A 244 9.97 11.95 10.22
C ALA A 244 9.65 10.82 11.23
N TYR A 245 9.12 9.68 10.77
CA TYR A 245 8.87 8.50 11.63
C TYR A 245 10.18 7.78 11.99
N VAL A 246 11.09 7.60 11.03
CA VAL A 246 12.40 6.99 11.29
C VAL A 246 13.20 7.85 12.28
N GLU A 247 13.15 9.18 12.15
CA GLU A 247 13.81 10.09 13.08
C GLU A 247 13.23 9.97 14.50
N SER A 248 11.90 9.90 14.62
CA SER A 248 11.22 9.73 15.91
C SER A 248 11.52 8.37 16.55
N GLY A 249 11.53 7.29 15.75
CA GLY A 249 11.94 5.95 16.18
C GLY A 249 13.41 5.90 16.62
N ALA A 250 14.31 6.54 15.86
CA ALA A 250 15.72 6.66 16.23
C ALA A 250 15.89 7.40 17.57
N LYS A 251 15.15 8.49 17.80
CA LYS A 251 15.11 9.20 19.09
C LYS A 251 14.60 8.32 20.22
N ALA A 252 13.57 7.50 19.99
CA ALA A 252 13.05 6.56 20.98
C ALA A 252 14.08 5.46 21.34
N VAL A 253 14.79 4.91 20.36
CA VAL A 253 15.86 3.92 20.58
C VAL A 253 17.04 4.52 21.35
N VAL A 254 17.46 5.75 21.00
CA VAL A 254 18.50 6.48 21.75
C VAL A 254 18.05 6.79 23.18
N GLY A 255 16.78 7.17 23.36
CA GLY A 255 16.16 7.37 24.66
C GLY A 255 16.17 6.09 25.51
N ALA A 256 15.72 4.98 24.94
CA ALA A 256 15.71 3.66 25.59
C ALA A 256 17.12 3.20 25.98
N ALA A 257 18.12 3.37 25.09
CA ALA A 257 19.52 3.06 25.39
C ALA A 257 20.07 3.94 26.54
N ARG A 258 19.72 5.23 26.57
CA ARG A 258 20.09 6.13 27.67
C ARG A 258 19.42 5.72 28.99
N MET A 259 18.15 5.34 28.96
CA MET A 259 17.43 4.86 30.15
C MET A 259 18.02 3.54 30.68
N LYS A 260 18.34 2.59 29.79
CA LYS A 260 19.02 1.33 30.15
C LYS A 260 20.39 1.61 30.81
N LYS A 261 21.19 2.52 30.24
CA LYS A 261 22.50 2.92 30.79
C LYS A 261 22.40 3.67 32.12
N LYS A 262 21.34 4.47 32.32
CA LYS A 262 21.08 5.14 33.61
C LYS A 262 20.70 4.11 34.68
N ASN A 263 19.85 3.14 34.34
CA ASN A 263 19.38 2.12 35.28
C ASN A 263 20.52 1.16 35.72
N THR A 264 21.46 0.81 34.81
CA THR A 264 22.64 0.00 35.19
C THR A 264 23.59 0.76 36.12
N ARG A 265 23.78 2.07 35.94
CA ARG A 265 24.61 2.90 36.84
C ARG A 265 24.03 3.00 38.25
N LEU A 266 22.71 3.18 38.37
CA LEU A 266 22.03 3.20 39.66
C LEU A 266 22.17 1.87 40.41
N ARG A 267 22.07 0.73 39.71
CA ARG A 267 22.31 -0.60 40.29
C ARG A 267 23.72 -0.73 40.88
N TRP A 268 24.76 -0.27 40.16
CA TRP A 268 26.14 -0.29 40.67
C TRP A 268 26.34 0.59 41.90
N ILE A 269 25.76 1.80 41.92
CA ILE A 269 25.84 2.71 43.07
C ILE A 269 25.17 2.07 44.31
N ILE A 270 23.99 1.48 44.14
CA ILE A 270 23.28 0.80 45.23
C ILE A 270 24.11 -0.38 45.76
N CYS A 271 24.69 -1.21 44.87
CA CYS A 271 25.58 -2.29 45.28
C CYS A 271 26.79 -1.78 46.09
N CYS A 272 27.48 -0.74 45.64
CA CYS A 272 28.62 -0.17 46.36
C CYS A 272 28.24 0.37 47.75
N VAL A 273 27.08 1.04 47.87
CA VAL A 273 26.58 1.53 49.17
C VAL A 273 26.29 0.37 50.12
N VAL A 274 25.60 -0.68 49.64
CA VAL A 274 25.30 -1.87 50.45
C VAL A 274 26.58 -2.57 50.91
N THR A 275 27.56 -2.76 50.03
CA THR A 275 28.86 -3.35 50.39
C THR A 275 29.58 -2.52 51.46
N THR A 276 29.56 -1.20 51.35
CA THR A 276 30.21 -0.31 52.33
C THR A 276 29.57 -0.42 53.70
N ILE A 277 28.23 -0.47 53.78
CA ILE A 277 27.49 -0.64 55.04
C ILE A 277 27.85 -1.98 55.70
N ILE A 278 27.92 -3.06 54.92
CA ILE A 278 28.30 -4.39 55.44
C ILE A 278 29.71 -4.36 56.05
N ILE A 279 30.68 -3.74 55.36
CA ILE A 279 32.05 -3.62 55.86
C ILE A 279 32.09 -2.87 57.20
N VAL A 280 31.37 -1.76 57.32
CA VAL A 280 31.30 -0.97 58.55
C VAL A 280 30.70 -1.78 59.71
N LEU A 281 29.64 -2.55 59.45
CA LEU A 281 29.03 -3.43 60.45
C LEU A 281 30.00 -4.52 60.92
N VAL A 282 30.74 -5.14 60.01
CA VAL A 282 31.75 -6.15 60.36
C VAL A 282 32.85 -5.56 61.23
N ILE A 283 33.36 -4.36 60.90
CA ILE A 283 34.37 -3.67 61.69
C ILE A 283 33.82 -3.32 63.09
N ALA A 284 32.59 -2.80 63.17
CA ALA A 284 31.97 -2.48 64.45
C ALA A 284 31.84 -3.71 65.36
N VAL A 285 31.38 -4.85 64.81
CA VAL A 285 31.29 -6.12 65.55
C VAL A 285 32.67 -6.59 66.00
N ALA A 286 33.70 -6.50 65.15
CA ALA A 286 35.06 -6.88 65.50
C ALA A 286 35.62 -6.02 66.65
N ILE A 287 35.39 -4.70 66.62
CA ILE A 287 35.81 -3.79 67.69
C ILE A 287 35.10 -4.15 69.00
N ILE A 288 33.78 -4.37 68.98
CA ILE A 288 33.01 -4.77 70.16
C ILE A 288 33.54 -6.08 70.74
N ALA A 289 33.84 -7.06 69.89
CA ALA A 289 34.41 -8.34 70.32
C ALA A 289 35.79 -8.18 70.97
N VAL A 290 36.68 -7.35 70.39
CA VAL A 290 38.01 -7.07 70.96
C VAL A 290 37.90 -6.37 72.31
N VAL A 291 37.03 -5.36 72.43
CA VAL A 291 36.77 -4.66 73.70
C VAL A 291 36.20 -5.61 74.75
N ALA A 292 35.24 -6.47 74.39
CA ALA A 292 34.69 -7.47 75.29
C ALA A 292 35.77 -8.44 75.80
N VAL A 293 36.65 -8.92 74.91
CA VAL A 293 37.79 -9.76 75.31
C VAL A 293 38.74 -9.02 76.24
N TYR A 294 39.02 -7.73 75.98
CA TYR A 294 39.89 -6.92 76.82
C TYR A 294 39.30 -6.71 78.22
N LEU A 295 37.99 -6.42 78.32
CA LEU A 295 37.28 -6.28 79.60
C LEU A 295 37.24 -7.61 80.37
N LEU A 296 37.02 -8.75 79.70
CA LEU A 296 37.08 -10.07 80.33
C LEU A 296 38.49 -10.42 80.82
N ARG A 297 39.55 -10.00 80.11
CA ARG A 297 40.94 -10.19 80.54
C ARG A 297 41.31 -9.33 81.75
N GLY A 298 40.84 -8.09 81.80
CA GLY A 298 41.07 -7.18 82.94
C GLY A 298 40.38 -7.64 84.24
N ASN A 299 39.24 -8.32 84.14
CA ASN A 299 38.52 -8.83 85.31
C ASN A 299 39.16 -10.08 85.94
N ASN A 300 39.96 -10.84 85.19
CA ASN A 300 40.63 -12.05 85.71
C ASN A 300 41.91 -11.76 86.50
N THR A 301 42.51 -10.57 86.38
CA THR A 301 43.70 -10.21 87.17
C THR A 301 43.38 -9.82 88.62
N ASP A 302 42.17 -9.33 88.91
CA ASP A 302 41.79 -8.95 90.28
C ASP A 302 41.46 -10.14 91.20
N ILE A 303 41.14 -11.33 90.66
CA ILE A 303 40.74 -12.49 91.48
C ILE A 303 41.97 -13.23 92.08
N THR A 304 43.20 -12.94 91.63
CA THR A 304 44.42 -13.61 92.15
C THR A 304 45.12 -12.90 93.31
N VAL A 305 44.66 -11.72 93.75
CA VAL A 305 45.39 -10.90 94.74
C VAL A 305 44.77 -10.91 96.16
N GLN A 306 43.66 -11.61 96.40
CA GLN A 306 43.07 -11.74 97.74
C GLN A 306 42.80 -13.20 98.13
N ASN A 307 43.85 -13.94 98.47
CA ASN A 307 43.73 -15.12 99.33
C ASN A 307 44.71 -15.01 100.51
N PRO A 308 44.29 -14.41 101.65
CA PRO A 308 45.16 -14.22 102.82
C PRO A 308 45.38 -15.49 103.66
N VAL A 309 44.83 -16.65 103.28
CA VAL A 309 44.83 -17.86 104.14
C VAL A 309 46.15 -18.64 104.13
N ASN A 310 47.02 -18.44 103.13
CA ASN A 310 48.25 -19.23 103.00
C ASN A 310 49.51 -18.60 103.61
N ARG A 311 49.41 -17.44 104.28
CA ARG A 311 50.56 -16.75 104.89
C ARG A 311 50.76 -17.10 106.36
N GLU A 312 49.71 -17.53 107.06
CA GLU A 312 49.78 -17.82 108.50
C GLU A 312 50.26 -19.25 108.85
N LEU A 313 50.33 -20.16 107.87
CA LEU A 313 50.79 -21.54 108.11
C LEU A 313 52.31 -21.73 107.96
N SER A 314 53.04 -20.74 107.43
CA SER A 314 54.51 -20.82 107.25
C SER A 314 55.32 -20.14 108.36
N GLU A 315 54.71 -19.25 109.16
CA GLU A 315 55.44 -18.50 110.20
C GLU A 315 55.33 -19.13 111.60
N LEU A 316 54.38 -20.05 111.85
CA LEU A 316 54.26 -20.75 113.12
C LEU A 316 55.10 -22.04 113.23
N SER A 317 55.69 -22.54 112.13
CA SER A 317 56.59 -23.72 112.18
C SER A 317 58.07 -23.37 112.42
N GLN A 318 58.43 -22.08 112.53
CA GLN A 318 59.82 -21.64 112.73
C GLN A 318 60.13 -21.02 114.10
N SER A 319 59.19 -21.01 115.06
CA SER A 319 59.37 -20.32 116.36
C SER A 319 59.14 -21.18 117.63
N TYR A 320 59.23 -22.51 117.57
CA TYR A 320 59.32 -23.34 118.78
C TYR A 320 60.44 -24.39 118.65
N ILE A 321 61.68 -23.88 118.82
CA ILE A 321 62.64 -24.37 119.82
C ILE A 321 62.65 -23.30 120.91
#